data_AF-A0A9P5T8Z9-F1
#
_entry.id   AF-A0A9P5T8Z9-F1
#
_cell.length_a   1.000
_cell.length_b   1.000
_cell.length_c   1.000
_cell.angle_alpha   90.00
_cell.angle_beta   90.00
_cell.angle_gamma   90.00
#
_symmetry.space_group_name_H-M   'P 1'
#
loop_
_entity.id
_entity.type
_entity.pdbx_description
1 polymer ?
#
loop_
_entity_poly.entity_id
_entity_poly.type
_entity_poly.pdbx_seq_one_letter_code
_entity_poly.pdbx_strand_id
1 'polypeptide(L)'
;MSYTPDLLIDGYISQSFSPNSAEDYLHHLLKTDQSGLNQSCQSLLKPDGSGVLFLIRTIPGNISPTSFTQDRDGRPLWLLDYNVMRIGTVIPQARWSPENVNDHRHHVAEAILQMPIFFMQQNGTLGLSLDDAINGRCQTLRDSRVQAQLGGKVTTHIRIGWPGYSEFKRQVQIRDETPDKNPITIGKFAHHIGRSMEAFLRNLTPNQTQRTEFDRWTIGQGGINPIDIMIIGAIHVSAGSWMPILQLCDVWIF
;
A
#
# COMPACT_ATOMS: atom_id res chain seq x y z
N MET A 1 -12.76 29.51 -0.14
CA MET A 1 -11.37 29.05 0.07
C MET A 1 -11.15 27.85 -0.84
N SER A 2 -10.11 27.84 -1.67
CA SER A 2 -9.73 26.68 -2.47
C SER A 2 -9.09 25.62 -1.55
N TYR A 3 -9.63 24.41 -1.56
CA TYR A 3 -9.05 23.28 -0.85
C TYR A 3 -7.70 22.90 -1.47
N THR A 4 -6.65 22.80 -0.67
CA THR A 4 -5.35 22.27 -1.10
C THR A 4 -5.20 20.86 -0.56
N PRO A 5 -5.02 19.84 -1.41
CA PRO A 5 -4.81 18.47 -0.97
C PRO A 5 -3.58 18.32 -0.09
N ASP A 6 -3.70 17.55 0.98
CA ASP A 6 -2.64 17.27 1.95
C ASP A 6 -2.32 15.77 1.94
N LEU A 7 -1.05 15.40 1.74
CA LEU A 7 -0.61 14.00 1.69
C LEU A 7 -0.95 13.23 2.98
N LEU A 8 -0.78 13.86 4.13
CA LEU A 8 -0.98 13.23 5.44
C LEU A 8 -2.45 13.17 5.85
N ILE A 9 -3.36 13.73 5.03
CA ILE A 9 -4.80 13.72 5.28
C ILE A 9 -5.54 13.02 4.14
N ASP A 10 -5.27 13.37 2.89
CA ASP A 10 -6.00 12.89 1.71
C ASP A 10 -5.39 11.67 1.05
N GLY A 11 -4.15 11.31 1.39
CA GLY A 11 -3.44 10.17 0.80
C GLY A 11 -4.03 8.82 1.19
N TYR A 12 -3.93 7.81 0.32
CA TYR A 12 -4.31 6.44 0.69
C TYR A 12 -3.48 5.91 1.86
N ILE A 13 -2.21 6.29 1.97
CA ILE A 13 -1.32 5.82 3.04
C ILE A 13 -1.76 6.39 4.38
N SER A 14 -2.06 7.69 4.45
CA SER A 14 -2.55 8.34 5.68
C SER A 14 -3.94 7.86 6.07
N GLN A 15 -4.83 7.66 5.11
CA GLN A 15 -6.15 7.06 5.35
C GLN A 15 -6.08 5.59 5.78
N SER A 16 -5.04 4.86 5.36
CA SER A 16 -4.81 3.47 5.80
C SER A 16 -4.18 3.38 7.19
N PHE A 17 -3.24 4.26 7.57
CA PHE A 17 -2.39 4.05 8.75
C PHE A 17 -2.40 5.20 9.75
N SER A 18 -3.39 6.09 9.70
CA SER A 18 -3.45 7.39 10.39
C SER A 18 -2.38 8.39 9.92
N PRO A 19 -2.60 9.71 10.08
CA PRO A 19 -1.63 10.73 9.71
C PRO A 19 -0.25 10.54 10.36
N ASN A 20 -0.21 10.32 11.68
CA ASN A 20 1.05 10.19 12.43
C ASN A 20 1.86 8.96 12.00
N SER A 21 1.19 7.83 11.78
CA SER A 21 1.92 6.61 11.40
C SER A 21 2.28 6.60 9.91
N ALA A 22 1.54 7.30 9.05
CA ALA A 22 1.95 7.58 7.67
C ALA A 22 3.16 8.53 7.62
N GLU A 23 3.17 9.59 8.42
CA GLU A 23 4.32 10.49 8.55
C GLU A 23 5.57 9.73 8.99
N ASP A 24 5.49 8.92 10.05
CA ASP A 24 6.59 8.07 10.50
C ASP A 24 7.07 7.10 9.41
N TYR A 25 6.15 6.49 8.65
CA TYR A 25 6.51 5.66 7.51
C TYR A 25 7.26 6.44 6.43
N LEU A 26 6.77 7.63 6.06
CA LEU A 26 7.35 8.47 5.02
C LEU A 26 8.73 8.99 5.42
N HIS A 27 8.91 9.37 6.70
CA HIS A 27 10.21 9.70 7.27
C HIS A 27 11.23 8.56 7.06
N HIS A 28 10.84 7.32 7.38
CA HIS A 28 11.70 6.16 7.22
C HIS A 28 11.93 5.76 5.76
N LEU A 29 10.94 5.93 4.89
CA LEU A 29 11.04 5.67 3.46
C LEU A 29 12.03 6.65 2.79
N LEU A 30 11.89 7.93 3.09
CA LEU A 30 12.58 9.02 2.38
C LEU A 30 13.85 9.50 3.09
N LYS A 31 14.12 9.00 4.30
CA LYS A 31 15.28 9.40 5.14
C LYS A 31 15.35 10.91 5.30
N THR A 32 14.19 11.54 5.48
CA THR A 32 14.03 12.99 5.60
C THR A 32 13.11 13.30 6.77
N ASP A 33 13.32 14.44 7.42
CA ASP A 33 12.46 14.94 8.49
C ASP A 33 11.15 15.52 7.92
N GLN A 34 10.23 15.91 8.80
CA GLN A 34 8.95 16.51 8.39
C GLN A 34 9.15 17.76 7.52
N SER A 35 10.17 18.57 7.84
CA SER A 35 10.46 19.79 7.08
C SER A 35 10.89 19.48 5.65
N GLY A 36 11.75 18.47 5.47
CA GLY A 36 12.19 18.01 4.16
C GLY A 36 11.08 17.33 3.36
N LEU A 37 10.17 16.58 4.00
CA LEU A 37 8.99 16.02 3.34
C LEU A 37 8.11 17.13 2.76
N ASN A 38 7.79 18.15 3.55
CA ASN A 38 6.94 19.27 3.13
C ASN A 38 7.57 20.10 2.00
N GLN A 39 8.90 20.22 1.96
CA GLN A 39 9.62 20.93 0.90
C GLN A 39 9.76 20.12 -0.39
N SER A 40 9.84 18.79 -0.28
CA SER A 40 10.14 17.92 -1.42
C SER A 40 8.89 17.34 -2.07
N CYS A 41 7.80 17.21 -1.31
CA CYS A 41 6.52 16.71 -1.79
C CYS A 41 5.74 17.80 -2.53
N GLN A 42 5.14 17.42 -3.65
CA GLN A 42 4.25 18.29 -4.42
C GLN A 42 2.98 17.52 -4.80
N SER A 43 1.86 18.25 -4.80
CA SER A 43 0.59 17.73 -5.31
C SER A 43 0.42 18.12 -6.79
N LEU A 44 0.03 17.15 -7.63
CA LEU A 44 -0.24 17.35 -9.04
C LEU A 44 -1.65 16.87 -9.38
N LEU A 45 -2.49 17.77 -9.86
CA LEU A 45 -3.80 17.40 -10.40
C LEU A 45 -3.63 16.55 -11.66
N LYS A 46 -4.35 15.43 -11.72
CA LYS A 46 -4.37 14.61 -12.94
C LYS A 46 -5.07 15.39 -14.08
N PRO A 47 -4.60 15.28 -15.33
CA PRO A 47 -5.21 15.97 -16.47
C PRO A 47 -6.68 15.60 -16.71
N ASP A 48 -7.06 14.36 -16.35
CA ASP A 48 -8.43 13.84 -16.46
C ASP A 48 -9.34 14.31 -15.31
N GLY A 49 -8.83 15.11 -14.38
CA GLY A 49 -9.56 15.56 -13.19
C GLY A 49 -9.88 14.45 -12.20
N SER A 50 -9.38 13.23 -12.41
CA SER A 50 -9.75 12.05 -11.63
C SER A 50 -8.97 11.93 -10.31
N GLY A 51 -8.35 13.02 -9.85
CA GLY A 51 -7.62 13.05 -8.59
C GLY A 51 -6.32 13.85 -8.62
N VAL A 52 -5.53 13.63 -7.60
CA VAL A 52 -4.28 14.31 -7.24
C VAL A 52 -3.23 13.23 -6.98
N LEU A 53 -2.04 13.47 -7.51
CA LEU A 53 -0.85 12.67 -7.26
C LEU A 53 0.01 13.40 -6.24
N PHE A 54 0.52 12.67 -5.26
CA PHE A 54 1.58 13.16 -4.39
C PHE A 54 2.91 12.65 -4.91
N LEU A 55 3.75 13.57 -5.34
CA LEU A 55 5.03 13.29 -6.01
C LEU A 55 6.19 13.85 -5.19
N ILE A 56 7.36 13.22 -5.26
CA ILE A 56 8.58 13.73 -4.64
C ILE A 56 9.70 13.91 -5.69
N ARG A 57 10.55 14.92 -5.46
CA ARG A 57 11.70 15.29 -6.33
C ARG A 57 13.01 14.63 -5.94
N THR A 58 13.08 14.07 -4.75
CA THR A 58 14.28 13.49 -4.17
C THR A 58 13.89 12.17 -3.52
N ILE A 59 14.65 11.13 -3.85
CA ILE A 59 14.60 9.85 -3.17
C ILE A 59 15.99 9.56 -2.61
N PRO A 60 16.10 8.79 -1.53
CA PRO A 60 17.38 8.27 -1.09
C PRO A 60 18.10 7.57 -2.25
N GLY A 61 19.39 7.90 -2.48
CA GLY A 61 20.13 7.45 -3.66
C GLY A 61 20.36 5.94 -3.75
N ASN A 62 20.02 5.21 -2.69
CA ASN A 62 20.05 3.76 -2.58
C ASN A 62 18.72 3.09 -2.98
N ILE A 63 17.69 3.87 -3.31
CA ILE A 63 16.47 3.39 -3.98
C ILE A 63 16.65 3.64 -5.49
N SER A 64 16.34 2.66 -6.32
CA SER A 64 16.37 2.83 -7.79
C SER A 64 14.99 2.56 -8.41
N PRO A 65 13.93 3.30 -8.04
CA PRO A 65 12.66 3.19 -8.73
C PRO A 65 12.75 3.88 -10.07
N THR A 66 12.05 3.30 -11.05
CA THR A 66 11.76 4.01 -12.29
C THR A 66 10.99 5.28 -11.91
N SER A 67 11.44 6.45 -12.39
CA SER A 67 10.72 7.70 -12.20
C SER A 67 9.30 7.57 -12.75
N PHE A 68 8.32 8.08 -12.02
CA PHE A 68 6.92 8.04 -12.44
C PHE A 68 6.66 8.99 -13.61
N THR A 69 7.22 10.20 -13.52
CA THR A 69 7.13 11.23 -14.57
C THR A 69 8.32 12.18 -14.44
N GLN A 70 8.35 13.23 -15.26
CA GLN A 70 9.29 14.33 -15.14
C GLN A 70 8.55 15.65 -14.84
N ASP A 71 9.23 16.59 -14.21
CA ASP A 71 8.74 17.97 -14.04
C ASP A 71 8.96 18.80 -15.32
N ARG A 72 8.65 20.10 -15.25
CA ARG A 72 8.82 21.04 -16.37
C ARG A 72 10.27 21.22 -16.82
N ASP A 73 11.22 20.95 -15.92
CA ASP A 73 12.66 21.06 -16.17
C ASP A 73 13.26 19.71 -16.59
N GLY A 74 12.42 18.69 -16.83
CA GLY A 74 12.86 17.33 -17.20
C GLY A 74 13.41 16.52 -16.03
N ARG A 75 13.29 17.00 -14.78
CA ARG A 75 13.79 16.30 -13.59
C ARG A 75 12.84 15.16 -13.21
N PRO A 76 13.35 13.99 -12.81
CA PRO A 76 12.51 12.86 -12.44
C PRO A 76 11.66 13.17 -11.20
N LEU A 77 10.44 12.66 -11.22
CA LEU A 77 9.49 12.69 -10.12
C LEU A 77 9.06 11.28 -9.78
N TRP A 78 9.00 10.96 -8.50
CA TRP A 78 8.56 9.66 -8.02
C TRP A 78 7.20 9.78 -7.35
N LEU A 79 6.32 8.82 -7.63
CA LEU A 79 5.00 8.75 -7.04
C LEU A 79 5.11 8.23 -5.61
N LEU A 80 4.59 9.02 -4.67
CA LEU A 80 4.55 8.67 -3.26
C LEU A 80 3.18 8.12 -2.86
N ASP A 81 2.12 8.80 -3.29
CA ASP A 81 0.74 8.40 -2.99
C ASP A 81 -0.26 8.97 -4.01
N TYR A 82 -1.48 8.45 -3.99
CA TYR A 82 -2.65 9.04 -4.63
C TYR A 82 -3.54 9.66 -3.56
N ASN A 83 -4.27 10.72 -3.91
CA ASN A 83 -5.40 11.10 -3.08
C ASN A 83 -6.51 10.05 -3.14
N VAL A 84 -7.23 9.89 -2.05
CA VAL A 84 -8.41 9.03 -2.01
C VAL A 84 -9.51 9.66 -2.86
N MET A 85 -9.91 8.92 -3.89
CA MET A 85 -11.09 9.24 -4.68
C MET A 85 -12.33 8.68 -3.98
N ARG A 86 -13.44 9.41 -4.02
CA ARG A 86 -14.73 9.07 -3.36
C ARG A 86 -15.46 7.86 -3.98
N ILE A 87 -14.73 6.79 -4.30
CA ILE A 87 -15.25 5.52 -4.80
C ILE A 87 -15.67 4.63 -3.63
N GLY A 88 -15.04 4.79 -2.47
CA GLY A 88 -15.51 4.23 -1.21
C GLY A 88 -14.53 4.40 -0.06
N THR A 89 -14.83 3.78 1.07
CA THR A 89 -14.09 3.98 2.31
C THR A 89 -12.78 3.20 2.33
N VAL A 90 -11.65 3.88 2.60
CA VAL A 90 -10.36 3.20 2.86
C VAL A 90 -10.44 2.45 4.19
N ILE A 91 -10.03 1.19 4.19
CA ILE A 91 -10.03 0.37 5.41
C ILE A 91 -8.79 0.75 6.22
N PRO A 92 -8.94 1.37 7.41
CA PRO A 92 -7.82 1.70 8.26
C PRO A 92 -7.20 0.40 8.78
N GLN A 93 -5.90 0.44 9.04
CA GLN A 93 -5.13 -0.69 9.52
C GLN A 93 -4.14 -0.23 10.59
N ALA A 94 -3.93 -1.07 11.59
CA ALA A 94 -2.81 -0.90 12.51
C ALA A 94 -1.51 -1.22 11.75
N ARG A 95 -0.68 -0.20 11.48
CA ARG A 95 0.59 -0.40 10.79
C ARG A 95 1.50 -1.30 11.64
N TRP A 96 2.00 -2.37 11.03
CA TRP A 96 2.98 -3.21 11.70
C TRP A 96 4.32 -2.48 11.85
N SER A 97 4.93 -2.64 13.01
CA SER A 97 6.30 -2.26 13.30
C SER A 97 6.94 -3.32 14.21
N PRO A 98 8.25 -3.61 14.09
CA PRO A 98 8.92 -4.47 15.06
C PRO A 98 8.81 -3.90 16.48
N GLU A 99 8.51 -4.74 17.46
CA GLU A 99 8.39 -4.33 18.87
C GLU A 99 9.75 -4.03 19.52
N ASN A 100 10.79 -4.77 19.13
CA ASN A 100 12.13 -4.60 19.66
C ASN A 100 12.85 -3.44 18.94
N VAL A 101 13.45 -2.54 19.73
CA VAL A 101 14.26 -1.40 19.25
C VAL A 101 15.35 -1.82 18.26
N ASN A 102 16.03 -2.94 18.51
CA ASN A 102 17.07 -3.43 17.61
C ASN A 102 16.50 -3.87 16.26
N ASP A 103 15.38 -4.61 16.28
CA ASP A 103 14.71 -5.04 15.05
C ASP A 103 14.13 -3.84 14.30
N HIS A 104 13.57 -2.86 15.02
CA HIS A 104 13.11 -1.60 14.45
C HIS A 104 14.25 -0.86 13.75
N ARG A 105 15.41 -0.75 14.41
CA ARG A 105 16.59 -0.11 13.83
C ARG A 105 17.01 -0.81 12.54
N HIS A 106 17.18 -2.13 12.57
CA HIS A 106 17.70 -2.88 11.43
C HIS A 106 16.69 -3.10 10.29
N HIS A 107 15.40 -3.12 10.57
CA HIS A 107 14.37 -3.44 9.58
C HIS A 107 13.54 -2.24 9.13
N VAL A 108 13.61 -1.11 9.83
CA VAL A 108 12.86 0.12 9.49
C VAL A 108 13.81 1.32 9.38
N ALA A 109 14.51 1.67 10.46
CA ALA A 109 15.26 2.93 10.52
C ALA A 109 16.47 2.95 9.56
N GLU A 110 17.29 1.90 9.58
CA GLU A 110 18.48 1.75 8.74
C GLU A 110 18.18 1.00 7.43
N ALA A 111 17.00 0.38 7.33
CA ALA A 111 16.60 -0.37 6.15
C ALA A 111 16.31 0.53 4.95
N ILE A 112 16.53 -0.02 3.76
CA ILE A 112 16.13 0.58 2.48
C ILE A 112 14.72 0.12 2.16
N LEU A 113 13.74 0.94 2.52
CA LEU A 113 12.35 0.68 2.16
C LEU A 113 12.16 0.91 0.64
N GLN A 114 11.18 0.21 0.07
CA GLN A 114 10.87 0.31 -1.35
C GLN A 114 9.69 1.26 -1.50
N MET A 115 9.61 1.95 -2.63
CA MET A 115 8.47 2.82 -2.94
C MET A 115 7.15 2.02 -2.93
N PRO A 116 6.03 2.65 -2.54
CA PRO A 116 4.71 2.03 -2.64
C PRO A 116 4.44 1.49 -4.05
N ILE A 117 3.80 0.33 -4.12
CA ILE A 117 3.36 -0.27 -5.38
C ILE A 117 1.85 -0.11 -5.46
N PHE A 118 1.39 0.74 -6.37
CA PHE A 118 -0.03 0.96 -6.64
C PHE A 118 -0.50 0.13 -7.83
N PHE A 119 -1.70 -0.45 -7.71
CA PHE A 119 -2.27 -1.32 -8.74
C PHE A 119 -3.11 -0.51 -9.71
N MET A 120 -2.47 0.07 -10.72
CA MET A 120 -3.13 0.83 -11.78
C MET A 120 -3.65 -0.11 -12.87
N GLN A 121 -4.94 -0.02 -13.18
CA GLN A 121 -5.56 -0.73 -14.29
C GLN A 121 -5.18 -0.07 -15.63
N GLN A 122 -5.28 -0.82 -16.74
CA GLN A 122 -5.03 -0.31 -18.09
C GLN A 122 -5.92 0.89 -18.44
N ASN A 123 -7.17 0.89 -17.97
CA ASN A 123 -8.13 1.98 -18.15
C ASN A 123 -7.85 3.22 -17.26
N GLY A 124 -6.80 3.20 -16.44
CA GLY A 124 -6.43 4.31 -15.55
C GLY A 124 -7.16 4.36 -14.21
N THR A 125 -8.02 3.38 -13.92
CA THR A 125 -8.62 3.21 -12.59
C THR A 125 -7.60 2.62 -11.62
N LEU A 126 -7.63 3.08 -10.38
CA LEU A 126 -6.78 2.57 -9.31
C LEU A 126 -7.46 1.39 -8.58
N GLY A 127 -6.71 0.33 -8.35
CA GLY A 127 -7.11 -0.85 -7.57
C GLY A 127 -7.45 -2.09 -8.40
N LEU A 128 -7.43 -3.23 -7.71
CA LEU A 128 -7.81 -4.55 -8.20
C LEU A 128 -8.84 -5.16 -7.24
N SER A 129 -9.91 -5.77 -7.74
CA SER A 129 -10.87 -6.46 -6.87
C SER A 129 -10.18 -7.60 -6.12
N LEU A 130 -10.59 -7.84 -4.87
CA LEU A 130 -10.04 -8.94 -4.09
C LEU A 130 -10.29 -10.29 -4.79
N ASP A 131 -11.47 -10.46 -5.41
CA ASP A 131 -11.80 -11.68 -6.16
C ASP A 131 -10.85 -11.89 -7.35
N ASP A 132 -10.56 -10.85 -8.14
CA ASP A 132 -9.58 -10.95 -9.23
C ASP A 132 -8.19 -11.28 -8.71
N ALA A 133 -7.75 -10.64 -7.63
CA ALA A 133 -6.46 -10.91 -7.01
C ALA A 133 -6.36 -12.37 -6.53
N ILE A 134 -7.38 -12.89 -5.86
CA ILE A 134 -7.43 -14.29 -5.36
C ILE A 134 -7.31 -15.28 -6.51
N ASN A 135 -8.00 -15.02 -7.61
CA ASN A 135 -8.04 -15.90 -8.77
C ASN A 135 -6.89 -15.66 -9.77
N GLY A 136 -5.98 -14.73 -9.46
CA GLY A 136 -4.82 -14.42 -10.31
C GLY A 136 -5.17 -13.69 -11.60
N ARG A 137 -6.35 -13.06 -11.67
CA ARG A 137 -6.83 -12.27 -12.81
C ARG A 137 -6.26 -10.84 -12.81
N CYS A 138 -4.93 -10.73 -12.72
CA CYS A 138 -4.20 -9.47 -12.57
C CYS A 138 -3.75 -8.83 -13.92
N GLN A 139 -4.22 -9.34 -15.06
CA GLN A 139 -3.73 -9.01 -16.41
C GLN A 139 -4.26 -7.65 -16.88
N THR A 140 -5.34 -7.19 -16.27
CA THR A 140 -5.91 -5.86 -16.46
C THR A 140 -5.05 -4.76 -15.85
N LEU A 141 -4.10 -5.11 -14.96
CA LEU A 141 -3.12 -4.15 -14.44
C LEU A 141 -2.17 -3.71 -15.56
N ARG A 142 -1.96 -2.40 -15.66
CA ARG A 142 -1.10 -1.76 -16.66
C ARG A 142 0.30 -2.40 -16.71
N ASP A 143 0.89 -2.59 -15.54
CA ASP A 143 2.26 -3.09 -15.39
C ASP A 143 2.30 -4.54 -14.90
N SER A 144 1.25 -5.33 -15.16
CA SER A 144 1.09 -6.71 -14.65
C SER A 144 2.29 -7.63 -14.90
N ARG A 145 3.03 -7.41 -15.99
CA ARG A 145 4.20 -8.19 -16.43
C ARG A 145 5.54 -7.57 -16.04
N VAL A 146 5.56 -6.37 -15.50
CA VAL A 146 6.78 -5.69 -15.03
C VAL A 146 7.24 -6.33 -13.72
N GLN A 147 8.55 -6.51 -13.54
CA GLN A 147 9.14 -7.01 -12.29
C GLN A 147 8.84 -6.04 -11.14
N ALA A 148 8.32 -6.57 -10.04
CA ALA A 148 8.02 -5.78 -8.85
C ALA A 148 9.31 -5.45 -8.07
N GLN A 149 9.42 -4.21 -7.62
CA GLN A 149 10.56 -3.74 -6.82
C GLN A 149 10.38 -4.13 -5.35
N LEU A 150 10.74 -5.37 -5.01
CA LEU A 150 10.47 -5.98 -3.71
C LEU A 150 11.72 -6.06 -2.80
N GLY A 151 12.71 -5.21 -3.03
CA GLY A 151 13.91 -5.11 -2.18
C GLY A 151 14.89 -6.27 -2.32
N GLY A 152 14.85 -7.01 -3.43
CA GLY A 152 15.85 -8.00 -3.80
C GLY A 152 15.89 -9.28 -2.95
N LYS A 153 14.97 -9.46 -1.99
CA LYS A 153 14.91 -10.67 -1.15
C LYS A 153 14.33 -11.88 -1.92
N VAL A 154 14.41 -13.05 -1.28
CA VAL A 154 13.80 -14.29 -1.80
C VAL A 154 12.36 -14.44 -1.31
N THR A 155 12.12 -14.07 -0.06
CA THR A 155 10.79 -14.08 0.56
C THR A 155 10.48 -12.76 1.24
N THR A 156 9.19 -12.52 1.44
CA THR A 156 8.69 -11.42 2.27
C THR A 156 7.43 -11.86 3.01
N HIS A 157 7.01 -11.08 4.02
CA HIS A 157 5.72 -11.28 4.67
C HIS A 157 4.69 -10.30 4.13
N ILE A 158 3.49 -10.78 3.81
CA ILE A 158 2.30 -9.95 3.68
C ILE A 158 1.64 -9.90 5.07
N ARG A 159 1.43 -8.69 5.58
CA ARG A 159 0.81 -8.44 6.89
C ARG A 159 -0.52 -7.73 6.72
N ILE A 160 -1.49 -8.05 7.56
CA ILE A 160 -2.83 -7.46 7.56
C ILE A 160 -3.15 -7.05 9.00
N GLY A 161 -3.41 -5.76 9.19
CA GLY A 161 -3.73 -5.16 10.49
C GLY A 161 -5.19 -4.71 10.55
N TRP A 162 -6.14 -5.60 10.23
CA TRP A 162 -7.55 -5.25 10.09
C TRP A 162 -8.19 -4.84 11.43
N PRO A 163 -9.00 -3.77 11.50
CA PRO A 163 -9.56 -3.27 12.76
C PRO A 163 -10.46 -4.29 13.46
N GLY A 164 -10.23 -4.53 14.75
CA GLY A 164 -11.00 -5.50 15.53
C GLY A 164 -10.61 -6.97 15.33
N TYR A 165 -9.55 -7.26 14.57
CA TYR A 165 -9.01 -8.62 14.41
C TYR A 165 -7.55 -8.67 14.83
N SER A 166 -7.07 -9.85 15.22
CA SER A 166 -5.66 -10.07 15.50
C SER A 166 -4.80 -9.84 14.26
N GLU A 167 -3.56 -9.39 14.45
CA GLU A 167 -2.61 -9.28 13.34
C GLU A 167 -2.50 -10.62 12.60
N PHE A 168 -2.55 -10.54 11.28
CA PHE A 168 -2.28 -11.67 10.41
C PHE A 168 -0.98 -11.45 9.63
N LYS A 169 -0.19 -12.52 9.46
CA LYS A 169 0.99 -12.51 8.60
C LYS A 169 1.09 -13.80 7.81
N ARG A 170 1.57 -13.69 6.57
CA ARG A 170 1.88 -14.84 5.70
C ARG A 170 3.15 -14.60 4.91
N GLN A 171 4.06 -15.57 4.93
CA GLN A 171 5.26 -15.53 4.11
C GLN A 171 4.95 -15.93 2.67
N VAL A 172 5.53 -15.23 1.69
CA VAL A 172 5.41 -15.50 0.26
C VAL A 172 6.77 -15.44 -0.43
N GLN A 173 6.94 -16.19 -1.51
CA GLN A 173 8.11 -16.12 -2.38
C GLN A 173 7.99 -14.91 -3.30
N ILE A 174 9.07 -14.15 -3.45
CA ILE A 174 9.13 -12.94 -4.29
C ILE A 174 10.16 -13.07 -5.42
N ARG A 175 10.63 -14.30 -5.65
CA ARG A 175 11.45 -14.72 -6.78
C ARG A 175 10.67 -15.76 -7.57
N ASP A 176 10.79 -15.71 -8.89
CA ASP A 176 10.23 -16.75 -9.74
C ASP A 176 11.06 -18.04 -9.69
N GLU A 177 10.55 -19.08 -10.33
CA GLU A 177 11.18 -20.40 -10.31
C GLU A 177 12.24 -20.58 -11.40
N THR A 178 12.46 -19.55 -12.23
CA THR A 178 13.45 -19.58 -13.32
C THR A 178 14.86 -19.80 -12.76
N PRO A 179 15.82 -20.28 -13.57
CA PRO A 179 17.21 -20.42 -13.15
C PRO A 179 17.81 -19.13 -12.59
N ASP A 180 17.47 -17.99 -13.20
CA ASP A 180 17.98 -16.66 -12.81
C ASP A 180 17.31 -16.11 -11.54
N LYS A 181 16.24 -16.77 -11.05
CA LYS A 181 15.45 -16.34 -9.89
C LYS A 181 15.10 -14.86 -10.00
N ASN A 182 14.43 -14.48 -11.07
CA ASN A 182 14.05 -13.09 -11.28
C ASN A 182 13.02 -12.65 -10.23
N PRO A 183 12.97 -11.35 -9.86
CA PRO A 183 11.86 -10.84 -9.06
C PRO A 183 10.52 -11.16 -9.71
N ILE A 184 9.51 -11.51 -8.91
CA ILE A 184 8.16 -11.74 -9.44
C ILE A 184 7.56 -10.47 -10.06
N THR A 185 6.59 -10.63 -10.96
CA THR A 185 5.92 -9.49 -11.57
C THR A 185 4.92 -8.82 -10.62
N ILE A 186 4.50 -7.58 -10.92
CA ILE A 186 3.45 -6.86 -10.19
C ILE A 186 2.15 -7.68 -10.15
N GLY A 187 1.75 -8.31 -11.25
CA GLY A 187 0.55 -9.15 -11.27
C GLY A 187 0.64 -10.36 -10.33
N LYS A 188 1.82 -11.01 -10.26
CA LYS A 188 2.06 -12.13 -9.33
C LYS A 188 2.14 -11.65 -7.88
N PHE A 189 2.67 -10.45 -7.63
CA PHE A 189 2.67 -9.84 -6.30
C PHE A 189 1.24 -9.50 -5.83
N ALA A 190 0.43 -8.87 -6.68
CA ALA A 190 -1.00 -8.63 -6.40
C ALA A 190 -1.75 -9.94 -6.09
N HIS A 191 -1.47 -11.00 -6.84
CA HIS A 191 -2.04 -12.32 -6.56
C HIS A 191 -1.60 -12.88 -5.19
N HIS A 192 -0.33 -12.74 -4.80
CA HIS A 192 0.13 -13.14 -3.47
C HIS A 192 -0.55 -12.37 -2.34
N ILE A 193 -0.85 -11.08 -2.54
CA ILE A 193 -1.65 -10.30 -1.59
C ILE A 193 -3.08 -10.84 -1.54
N GLY A 194 -3.73 -11.06 -2.68
CA GLY A 194 -5.08 -11.63 -2.74
C GLY A 194 -5.18 -12.98 -2.02
N ARG A 195 -4.26 -13.90 -2.27
CA ARG A 195 -4.17 -15.19 -1.57
C ARG A 195 -3.91 -15.01 -0.07
N SER A 196 -3.18 -13.98 0.35
CA SER A 196 -2.94 -13.68 1.77
C SER A 196 -4.20 -13.15 2.45
N MET A 197 -4.94 -12.27 1.78
CA MET A 197 -6.26 -11.81 2.22
C MET A 197 -7.26 -12.97 2.32
N GLU A 198 -7.31 -13.88 1.33
CA GLU A 198 -8.16 -15.08 1.42
C GLU A 198 -7.82 -15.95 2.64
N ALA A 199 -6.53 -16.16 2.89
CA ALA A 199 -6.08 -16.93 4.06
C ALA A 199 -6.45 -16.24 5.37
N PHE A 200 -6.37 -14.91 5.44
CA PHE A 200 -6.86 -14.12 6.57
C PHE A 200 -8.37 -14.28 6.77
N LEU A 201 -9.16 -14.13 5.70
CA LEU A 201 -10.62 -14.24 5.72
C LEU A 201 -11.12 -15.65 6.09
N ARG A 202 -10.34 -16.70 5.81
CA ARG A 202 -10.65 -18.07 6.26
C ARG A 202 -10.32 -18.32 7.73
N ASN A 203 -9.40 -17.54 8.31
CA ASN A 203 -8.89 -17.70 9.67
C ASN A 203 -9.13 -16.45 10.52
N LEU A 204 -10.33 -15.87 10.39
CA LEU A 204 -10.72 -14.68 11.14
C LEU A 204 -10.60 -14.94 12.63
N THR A 205 -9.75 -14.17 13.29
CA THR A 205 -9.54 -14.23 14.74
C THR A 205 -9.91 -12.87 15.33
N PRO A 206 -11.17 -12.68 15.78
CA PRO A 206 -11.61 -11.42 16.36
C PRO A 206 -10.81 -11.08 17.62
N ASN A 207 -10.40 -9.83 17.74
CA ASN A 207 -9.76 -9.34 18.96
C ASN A 207 -10.83 -9.02 20.01
N GLN A 208 -10.97 -9.90 21.01
CA GLN A 208 -12.07 -9.83 21.98
C GLN A 208 -12.08 -8.55 22.82
N THR A 209 -10.93 -7.88 22.98
CA THR A 209 -10.80 -6.65 23.79
C THR A 209 -11.25 -5.38 23.08
N GLN A 210 -11.54 -5.42 21.77
CA GLN A 210 -11.78 -4.21 20.95
C GLN A 210 -13.13 -4.22 20.20
N ARG A 211 -14.02 -5.16 20.50
CA ARG A 211 -15.23 -5.41 19.67
C ARG A 211 -16.07 -4.16 19.40
N THR A 212 -16.43 -3.39 20.44
CA THR A 212 -17.42 -2.30 20.30
C THR A 212 -16.92 -1.07 19.53
N GLU A 213 -15.61 -0.84 19.45
CA GLU A 213 -15.05 0.33 18.74
C GLU A 213 -14.96 0.10 17.22
N PHE A 214 -14.92 -1.17 16.80
CA PHE A 214 -14.67 -1.54 15.40
C PHE A 214 -15.82 -2.33 14.78
N ASP A 215 -17.03 -2.26 15.35
CA ASP A 215 -18.21 -2.97 14.83
C ASP A 215 -18.44 -2.69 13.33
N ARG A 216 -18.15 -1.46 12.87
CA ARG A 216 -18.26 -1.07 11.45
C ARG A 216 -17.29 -1.79 10.49
N TRP A 217 -16.22 -2.38 11.03
CA TRP A 217 -15.21 -3.13 10.28
C TRP A 217 -15.39 -4.64 10.39
N THR A 218 -16.51 -5.10 10.96
CA THR A 218 -16.79 -6.53 11.06
C THR A 218 -16.89 -7.14 9.65
N ILE A 219 -16.21 -8.26 9.45
CA ILE A 219 -16.25 -9.06 8.21
C ILE A 219 -17.30 -10.16 8.36
N GLY A 220 -18.12 -10.36 7.32
CA GLY A 220 -19.06 -11.47 7.23
C GLY A 220 -20.52 -11.03 7.42
N GLN A 221 -21.33 -11.87 8.10
CA GLN A 221 -22.78 -11.67 8.18
C GLN A 221 -23.13 -10.31 8.80
N GLY A 222 -23.79 -9.45 8.02
CA GLY A 222 -24.19 -8.09 8.45
C GLY A 222 -23.06 -7.06 8.46
N GLY A 223 -21.89 -7.41 7.93
CA GLY A 223 -20.73 -6.52 7.81
C GLY A 223 -20.15 -6.51 6.40
N ILE A 224 -18.84 -6.27 6.31
CA ILE A 224 -18.09 -6.18 5.05
C ILE A 224 -18.01 -7.56 4.38
N ASN A 225 -18.45 -7.64 3.13
CA ASN A 225 -18.28 -8.84 2.32
C ASN A 225 -16.92 -8.80 1.59
N PRO A 226 -16.20 -9.92 1.48
CA PRO A 226 -14.98 -9.99 0.67
C PRO A 226 -15.11 -9.48 -0.76
N ILE A 227 -16.28 -9.61 -1.38
CA ILE A 227 -16.53 -9.10 -2.74
C ILE A 227 -16.48 -7.56 -2.82
N ASP A 228 -16.70 -6.89 -1.69
CA ASP A 228 -16.70 -5.43 -1.61
C ASP A 228 -15.28 -4.86 -1.42
N ILE A 229 -14.25 -5.71 -1.33
CA ILE A 229 -12.88 -5.29 -1.03
C ILE A 229 -12.09 -5.10 -2.33
N MET A 230 -11.47 -3.93 -2.44
CA MET A 230 -10.49 -3.57 -3.44
C MET A 230 -9.09 -3.49 -2.82
N ILE A 231 -8.10 -4.01 -3.53
CA ILE A 231 -6.68 -3.89 -3.20
C ILE A 231 -6.11 -2.74 -4.05
N ILE A 232 -5.77 -1.64 -3.39
CA ILE A 232 -5.30 -0.41 -4.04
C ILE A 232 -3.82 -0.47 -4.38
N GLY A 233 -3.05 -1.14 -3.53
CA GLY A 233 -1.61 -1.27 -3.64
C GLY A 233 -1.01 -1.92 -2.40
N ALA A 234 0.28 -1.73 -2.19
CA ALA A 234 0.97 -2.15 -0.97
C ALA A 234 2.15 -1.23 -0.65
N ILE A 235 2.43 -1.09 0.65
CA ILE A 235 3.59 -0.35 1.17
C ILE A 235 4.59 -1.29 1.83
N HIS A 236 5.88 -1.00 1.69
CA HIS A 236 6.97 -1.75 2.32
C HIS A 236 7.23 -1.21 3.73
N VAL A 237 6.53 -1.75 4.74
CA VAL A 237 6.58 -1.24 6.12
C VAL A 237 7.87 -1.59 6.87
N SER A 238 8.62 -2.58 6.39
CA SER A 238 9.96 -2.94 6.87
C SER A 238 10.68 -3.76 5.82
N ALA A 239 11.99 -3.95 5.94
CA ALA A 239 12.82 -4.74 5.03
C ALA A 239 12.30 -6.16 4.72
N GLY A 240 11.36 -6.72 5.48
CA GLY A 240 10.82 -8.06 5.26
C GLY A 240 9.30 -8.13 5.34
N SER A 241 8.59 -7.01 5.24
CA SER A 241 7.13 -6.99 5.35
C SER A 241 6.48 -5.92 4.47
N TRP A 242 5.43 -6.33 3.78
CA TRP A 242 4.53 -5.48 3.02
C TRP A 242 3.14 -5.50 3.63
N MET A 243 2.45 -4.36 3.60
CA MET A 243 1.04 -4.25 3.99
C MET A 243 0.22 -3.76 2.81
N PRO A 244 -0.93 -4.38 2.51
CA PRO A 244 -1.81 -3.91 1.45
C PRO A 244 -2.50 -2.60 1.87
N ILE A 245 -2.81 -1.77 0.88
CA ILE A 245 -3.76 -0.67 1.00
C ILE A 245 -5.11 -1.21 0.53
N LEU A 246 -6.13 -1.12 1.38
CA LEU A 246 -7.44 -1.72 1.14
C LEU A 246 -8.52 -0.64 1.11
N GLN A 247 -9.50 -0.80 0.24
CA GLN A 247 -10.64 0.12 0.10
C GLN A 247 -11.90 -0.71 -0.14
N LEU A 248 -13.05 -0.21 0.33
CA LEU A 248 -14.35 -0.75 -0.04
C LEU A 248 -14.80 -0.15 -1.38
N CYS A 249 -15.34 -0.95 -2.28
CA CYS A 249 -16.06 -0.44 -3.45
C CYS A 249 -17.49 -0.07 -3.01
N ASP A 250 -17.73 1.17 -2.56
CA ASP A 250 -18.98 1.51 -1.89
C ASP A 250 -20.17 1.61 -2.85
N VAL A 251 -21.30 1.05 -2.40
CA VAL A 251 -22.64 1.65 -2.55
C VAL A 251 -23.41 1.40 -1.23
N TRP A 252 -23.23 2.28 -0.24
CA TRP A 252 -23.97 2.41 1.04
C TRP A 252 -23.92 1.26 2.08
N ILE A 253 -22.97 1.38 3.02
CA ILE A 253 -23.11 0.95 4.44
C ILE A 253 -22.33 2.02 5.22
N PHE A 254 -22.93 3.08 5.77
CA PHE A 254 -23.86 3.19 6.90
C PHE A 254 -24.78 4.41 6.74
#